data_AF-A0A1V6B9L7-F1
#
_entry.id   AF-A0A1V6B9L7-F1
#
_cell.length_a   1.000
_cell.length_b   1.000
_cell.length_c   1.000
_cell.angle_alpha   90.00
_cell.angle_beta   90.00
_cell.angle_gamma   90.00
#
_symmetry.space_group_name_H-M   'P 1'
#
loop_
_entity.id
_entity.type
_entity.pdbx_description
1 polymer ?
#
loop_
_entity_poly.entity_id
_entity_poly.type
_entity_poly.pdbx_seq_one_letter_code
_entity_poly.pdbx_strand_id
1 'polypeptide(L)'
;MRLIFLRKNILLYLLVFTVLLISSTVYAWFVKDSSIELYATGTSIVNYFARGTGEENDPYIINDKKHLYHLAWLQNLGYFGNEKIYFEIENDINMEGMALPPIGTEEHPFYGTLNGNYHVISNLFISNNKNELITNFNLQNVNLGSKVGFFGKIDAPSNPENPNAPYNPAWAGEAKNFYLENVNVTNIVNNSVIGIVAGHNNGHLSDIGVSNNSLKLTGGIYSQSDYVLIGELGPNTYWEGMPSDGGSKILIDPNDSWGGDLPSTSSQKYRMIESSILEHAYYTSVITSDTASNPKNFYFINQVTQSGSGNQFTLTPTTTGYTKINNVNEATAKGISETFWYYYQNASGNQKIRFLRLGGTPTINSTVLVPFEGTNISIPQNGIWFKPKSNGTTGISFMITNKSNNSAMSIYQFTRQPDGTINSWTEYSFIFPVNGQYKLQNYDILYFTFEVDSNYEYFVGISQNSPNADAGFVYLVLHGVGYSGSDISMVQNVDYVMRQNGVFPRVSESTLNNALLTFKGTASSTGYLYFNKTNYSGTYVYYYSAINGLEIRDLAAGTKDAKLATTGLNTIFPDWMSNYQNNP
;
A
#
# COMPACT_ATOMS: atom_id res chain seq x y z
N MET A 1 79.59 15.92 10.41
CA MET A 1 78.60 16.49 11.37
C MET A 1 77.13 16.31 10.96
N ARG A 2 76.77 16.09 9.68
CA ARG A 2 75.36 15.90 9.24
C ARG A 2 74.74 14.52 9.51
N LEU A 3 75.51 13.44 9.65
CA LEU A 3 74.94 12.09 9.90
C LEU A 3 74.49 11.83 11.35
N ILE A 4 75.06 12.52 12.34
CA ILE A 4 74.73 12.31 13.76
C ILE A 4 73.40 12.99 14.12
N PHE A 5 73.08 14.12 13.48
CA PHE A 5 71.81 14.82 13.65
C PHE A 5 70.63 14.04 13.05
N LEU A 6 70.83 13.31 11.95
CA LEU A 6 69.80 12.49 11.33
C LEU A 6 69.41 11.30 12.23
N ARG A 7 70.39 10.62 12.85
CA ARG A 7 70.14 9.49 13.77
C ARG A 7 69.36 9.86 15.03
N LYS A 8 69.61 11.05 15.60
CA LYS A 8 68.93 11.49 16.84
C LYS A 8 67.47 11.86 16.61
N ASN A 9 67.13 12.36 15.42
CA ASN A 9 65.76 12.75 15.07
C ASN A 9 64.95 11.59 14.47
N ILE A 10 65.58 10.59 13.84
CA ILE A 10 64.89 9.40 13.32
C ILE A 10 64.16 8.64 14.43
N LEU A 11 64.77 8.49 15.62
CA LEU A 11 64.13 7.85 16.76
C LEU A 11 62.91 8.64 17.26
N LEU A 12 62.99 9.97 17.26
CA LEU A 12 61.86 10.83 17.64
C LEU A 12 60.72 10.75 16.61
N TYR A 13 61.04 10.75 15.31
CA TYR A 13 60.05 10.59 14.26
C TYR A 13 59.40 9.20 14.27
N LEU A 14 60.16 8.13 14.54
CA LEU A 14 59.62 6.78 14.71
C LEU A 14 58.70 6.68 15.93
N LEU A 15 59.03 7.36 17.03
CA LEU A 15 58.19 7.42 18.24
C LEU A 15 56.88 8.17 17.96
N VAL A 16 56.93 9.32 17.29
CA VAL A 16 55.73 10.09 16.91
C VAL A 16 54.88 9.32 15.91
N PHE A 17 55.50 8.63 14.94
CA PHE A 17 54.80 7.80 13.98
C PHE A 17 54.15 6.57 14.63
N THR A 18 54.82 5.95 15.61
CA THR A 18 54.19 4.88 16.41
C THR A 18 53.03 5.41 17.23
N VAL A 19 53.16 6.52 17.97
CA VAL A 19 52.06 7.15 18.74
C VAL A 19 50.85 7.47 17.85
N LEU A 20 51.07 8.00 16.63
CA LEU A 20 49.99 8.25 15.67
C LEU A 20 49.32 6.96 15.19
N LEU A 21 50.07 5.88 14.95
CA LEU A 21 49.51 4.58 14.56
C LEU A 21 48.74 3.89 15.70
N ILE A 22 49.16 4.03 16.97
CA ILE A 22 48.39 3.50 18.10
C ILE A 22 47.16 4.35 18.38
N SER A 23 47.18 5.66 18.10
CA SER A 23 46.00 6.50 18.28
C SER A 23 44.85 6.12 17.34
N SER A 24 45.14 5.72 16.09
CA SER A 24 44.11 5.28 15.14
C SER A 24 43.57 3.88 15.45
N THR A 25 44.41 2.96 15.94
CA THR A 25 43.94 1.62 16.35
C THR A 25 43.17 1.67 17.67
N VAL A 26 43.56 2.53 18.61
CA VAL A 26 42.78 2.79 19.83
C VAL A 26 41.45 3.46 19.48
N TYR A 27 41.42 4.43 18.54
CA TYR A 27 40.17 5.04 18.09
C TYR A 27 39.25 4.04 17.37
N ALA A 28 39.80 3.17 16.51
CA ALA A 28 39.05 2.11 15.84
C ALA A 28 38.53 1.04 16.83
N TRP A 29 39.23 0.80 17.93
CA TRP A 29 38.78 -0.09 19.00
C TRP A 29 37.71 0.58 19.87
N PHE A 30 37.86 1.88 20.19
CA PHE A 30 36.89 2.65 20.97
C PHE A 30 35.57 2.92 20.21
N VAL A 31 35.63 3.09 18.88
CA VAL A 31 34.43 3.18 18.01
C VAL A 31 33.73 1.81 17.88
N LYS A 32 34.46 0.70 18.08
CA LYS A 32 33.91 -0.66 17.99
C LYS A 32 33.38 -1.21 19.33
N ASP A 33 33.69 -0.56 20.45
CA ASP A 33 33.37 -1.07 21.80
C ASP A 33 32.03 -0.57 22.38
N SER A 34 31.25 0.20 21.62
CA SER A 34 29.85 0.48 21.98
C SER A 34 28.92 -0.65 21.52
N SER A 35 29.23 -1.90 21.87
CA SER A 35 28.26 -2.99 21.72
C SER A 35 27.12 -2.76 22.72
N ILE A 36 25.88 -2.63 22.22
CA ILE A 36 24.70 -2.41 23.06
C ILE A 36 24.27 -3.77 23.61
N GLU A 37 24.11 -3.84 24.93
CA GLU A 37 23.76 -5.09 25.60
C GLU A 37 22.25 -5.29 25.72
N LEU A 38 21.72 -6.28 25.00
CA LEU A 38 20.41 -6.85 25.28
C LEU A 38 20.56 -8.02 26.28
N TYR A 39 20.29 -7.77 27.56
CA TYR A 39 20.30 -8.79 28.61
C TYR A 39 19.03 -9.65 28.57
N ALA A 40 18.78 -10.36 27.47
CA ALA A 40 17.56 -11.13 27.28
C ALA A 40 17.42 -12.38 28.17
N THR A 41 18.30 -12.55 29.16
CA THR A 41 18.26 -13.66 30.13
C THR A 41 18.19 -13.11 31.56
N GLY A 42 17.04 -12.55 31.93
CA GLY A 42 16.65 -12.39 33.33
C GLY A 42 16.37 -10.98 33.87
N THR A 43 16.27 -9.95 33.02
CA THR A 43 15.79 -8.61 33.44
C THR A 43 14.32 -8.39 33.08
N SER A 44 13.57 -7.67 33.92
CA SER A 44 12.20 -7.22 33.58
C SER A 44 12.26 -6.25 32.40
N ILE A 45 11.32 -6.36 31.45
CA ILE A 45 11.23 -5.50 30.25
C ILE A 45 11.35 -4.00 30.59
N VAL A 46 10.88 -3.59 31.77
CA VAL A 46 11.04 -2.25 32.36
C VAL A 46 12.48 -1.69 32.28
N ASN A 47 13.52 -2.52 32.43
CA ASN A 47 14.92 -2.04 32.42
C ASN A 47 15.41 -1.58 31.04
N TYR A 48 14.66 -1.85 29.98
CA TYR A 48 15.00 -1.41 28.62
C TYR A 48 14.43 -0.04 28.27
N PHE A 49 13.58 0.51 29.12
CA PHE A 49 12.91 1.80 28.94
C PHE A 49 13.20 2.71 30.14
N ALA A 50 12.85 3.99 30.03
CA ALA A 50 13.11 4.94 31.11
C ALA A 50 12.27 4.63 32.37
N ARG A 51 11.01 4.22 32.16
CA ARG A 51 10.01 3.82 33.15
C ARG A 51 8.76 3.28 32.44
N GLY A 52 7.75 2.91 33.23
CA GLY A 52 6.46 2.38 32.76
C GLY A 52 6.40 0.86 32.79
N THR A 53 5.19 0.31 32.73
CA THR A 53 4.93 -1.14 32.64
C THR A 53 4.52 -1.58 31.23
N GLY A 54 4.23 -0.62 30.34
CA GLY A 54 3.74 -0.87 28.99
C GLY A 54 2.23 -1.04 28.91
N GLU A 55 1.50 -0.79 30.00
CA GLU A 55 0.04 -0.71 30.02
C GLU A 55 -0.46 0.63 29.47
N GLU A 56 -1.73 0.71 29.07
CA GLU A 56 -2.32 1.92 28.46
C GLU A 56 -2.21 3.17 29.35
N ASN A 57 -2.38 2.99 30.65
CA ASN A 57 -2.29 4.04 31.67
C ASN A 57 -0.88 4.22 32.25
N ASP A 58 0.07 3.36 31.91
CA ASP A 58 1.48 3.42 32.33
C ASP A 58 2.42 2.96 31.20
N PRO A 59 2.47 3.71 30.08
CA PRO A 59 3.22 3.32 28.89
C PRO A 59 4.73 3.30 29.15
N TYR A 60 5.47 2.48 28.39
CA TYR A 60 6.92 2.52 28.39
C TYR A 60 7.44 3.84 27.83
N ILE A 61 8.26 4.54 28.61
CA ILE A 61 8.78 5.86 28.25
C ILE A 61 10.09 5.76 27.47
N ILE A 62 10.10 6.40 26.30
CA ILE A 62 11.23 6.53 25.38
C ILE A 62 11.73 7.98 25.44
N ASN A 63 12.93 8.20 25.97
CA ASN A 63 13.57 9.51 26.07
C ASN A 63 15.06 9.49 25.67
N ASP A 64 15.55 8.35 25.21
CA ASP A 64 16.91 8.13 24.71
C ASP A 64 16.87 7.20 23.50
N LYS A 65 17.82 7.35 22.57
CA LYS A 65 17.97 6.49 21.39
C LYS A 65 18.10 5.01 21.72
N LYS A 66 18.70 4.65 22.86
CA LYS A 66 18.79 3.26 23.31
C LYS A 66 17.42 2.63 23.56
N HIS A 67 16.46 3.38 24.10
CA HIS A 67 15.10 2.87 24.35
C HIS A 67 14.38 2.57 23.03
N LEU A 68 14.56 3.41 22.01
CA LEU A 68 14.01 3.17 20.67
C LEU A 68 14.68 1.96 19.99
N TYR A 69 15.99 1.81 20.15
CA TYR A 69 16.72 0.61 19.71
C TYR A 69 16.21 -0.66 20.40
N HIS A 70 15.96 -0.61 21.71
CA HIS A 70 15.39 -1.74 22.44
C HIS A 70 13.98 -2.06 21.95
N LEU A 71 13.12 -1.07 21.72
CA LEU A 71 11.79 -1.28 21.14
C LEU A 71 11.89 -2.09 19.84
N ALA A 72 12.73 -1.65 18.90
CA ALA A 72 12.87 -2.32 17.60
C ALA A 72 13.30 -3.79 17.76
N TRP A 73 14.30 -4.07 18.59
CA TRP A 73 14.77 -5.43 18.80
C TRP A 73 13.82 -6.31 19.62
N LEU A 74 13.24 -5.78 20.69
CA LEU A 74 12.28 -6.52 21.50
C LEU A 74 11.05 -6.92 20.67
N GLN A 75 10.59 -6.03 19.80
CA GLN A 75 9.53 -6.31 18.83
C GLN A 75 9.97 -7.39 17.83
N ASN A 76 11.11 -7.21 17.18
CA ASN A 76 11.59 -8.12 16.13
C ASN A 76 11.99 -9.51 16.64
N LEU A 77 12.26 -9.64 17.93
CA LEU A 77 12.56 -10.91 18.59
C LEU A 77 11.33 -11.53 19.27
N GLY A 78 10.16 -10.89 19.19
CA GLY A 78 8.89 -11.41 19.71
C GLY A 78 8.74 -11.36 21.23
N TYR A 79 9.54 -10.54 21.94
CA TYR A 79 9.50 -10.48 23.42
C TYR A 79 8.21 -9.87 23.99
N PHE A 80 7.45 -9.12 23.19
CA PHE A 80 6.16 -8.57 23.59
C PHE A 80 4.98 -9.56 23.46
N GLY A 81 5.23 -10.78 22.96
CA GLY A 81 4.21 -11.83 22.89
C GLY A 81 3.07 -11.49 21.93
N ASN A 82 1.83 -11.45 22.43
CA ASN A 82 0.62 -11.09 21.66
C ASN A 82 -0.19 -9.98 22.33
N GLU A 83 0.40 -9.27 23.30
CA GLU A 83 -0.27 -8.21 24.06
C GLU A 83 0.02 -6.84 23.45
N LYS A 84 -1.00 -5.97 23.39
CA LYS A 84 -0.81 -4.61 22.90
C LYS A 84 -0.06 -3.78 23.96
N ILE A 85 1.20 -3.47 23.67
CA ILE A 85 2.08 -2.69 24.55
C ILE A 85 2.06 -1.20 24.15
N TYR A 86 2.03 -0.32 25.15
CA TYR A 86 1.95 1.13 24.97
C TYR A 86 3.30 1.80 25.22
N PHE A 87 3.66 2.75 24.35
CA PHE A 87 4.91 3.49 24.36
C PHE A 87 4.64 4.99 24.20
N GLU A 88 5.42 5.82 24.91
CA GLU A 88 5.36 7.27 24.78
C GLU A 88 6.76 7.89 24.65
N ILE A 89 6.92 8.82 23.72
CA ILE A 89 8.16 9.59 23.57
C ILE A 89 8.06 10.85 24.45
N GLU A 90 9.05 11.04 25.33
CA GLU A 90 9.08 12.16 26.29
C GLU A 90 10.01 13.30 25.87
N ASN A 91 10.95 13.05 24.95
CA ASN A 91 11.90 14.05 24.45
C ASN A 91 12.23 13.80 22.98
N ASP A 92 12.73 14.84 22.29
CA ASP A 92 13.32 14.67 20.96
C ASP A 92 14.47 13.66 21.01
N ILE A 93 14.49 12.73 20.07
CA ILE A 93 15.45 11.63 20.00
C ILE A 93 16.40 11.85 18.81
N ASN A 94 17.70 11.89 19.07
CA ASN A 94 18.73 11.91 18.03
C ASN A 94 19.40 10.53 17.88
N MET A 95 19.12 9.86 16.77
CA MET A 95 19.58 8.51 16.44
C MET A 95 20.96 8.45 15.77
N GLU A 96 21.66 9.59 15.65
CA GLU A 96 23.02 9.62 15.12
C GLU A 96 23.96 8.64 15.84
N GLY A 97 24.76 7.91 15.05
CA GLY A 97 25.65 6.85 15.54
C GLY A 97 24.97 5.50 15.76
N MET A 98 23.66 5.36 15.50
CA MET A 98 22.90 4.14 15.80
C MET A 98 22.01 3.72 14.64
N ALA A 99 22.36 2.58 14.04
CA ALA A 99 21.52 1.91 13.06
C ALA A 99 20.35 1.19 13.74
N LEU A 100 19.16 1.31 13.15
CA LEU A 100 17.92 0.71 13.64
C LEU A 100 17.43 -0.34 12.63
N PRO A 101 17.09 -1.57 13.05
CA PRO A 101 16.28 -2.43 12.19
C PRO A 101 14.87 -1.85 12.05
N PRO A 102 14.10 -2.18 11.00
CA PRO A 102 12.70 -1.80 10.94
C PRO A 102 11.94 -2.27 12.18
N ILE A 103 11.07 -1.44 12.76
CA ILE A 103 10.27 -1.84 13.92
C ILE A 103 9.12 -2.72 13.42
N GLY A 104 9.14 -4.00 13.80
CA GLY A 104 8.17 -4.99 13.36
C GLY A 104 8.55 -5.67 12.05
N THR A 105 8.44 -6.99 12.02
CA THR A 105 8.72 -7.85 10.86
C THR A 105 7.46 -8.59 10.41
N GLU A 106 7.54 -9.38 9.34
CA GLU A 106 6.43 -10.22 8.91
C GLU A 106 6.08 -11.31 9.94
N GLU A 107 7.07 -11.79 10.69
CA GLU A 107 6.89 -12.78 11.76
C GLU A 107 6.41 -12.13 13.07
N HIS A 108 6.93 -10.94 13.37
CA HIS A 108 6.60 -10.18 14.57
C HIS A 108 6.21 -8.75 14.21
N PRO A 109 5.01 -8.52 13.64
CA PRO A 109 4.58 -7.18 13.23
C PRO A 109 4.46 -6.26 14.45
N PHE A 110 4.62 -4.96 14.25
CA PHE A 110 4.32 -3.99 15.30
C PHE A 110 2.81 -3.90 15.50
N TYR A 111 2.34 -4.27 16.70
CA TYR A 111 0.93 -4.18 17.11
C TYR A 111 0.72 -3.40 18.42
N GLY A 112 1.77 -2.72 18.92
CA GLY A 112 1.68 -1.82 20.07
C GLY A 112 1.08 -0.45 19.73
N THR A 113 1.02 0.46 20.71
CA THR A 113 0.67 1.88 20.50
C THR A 113 1.90 2.74 20.79
N LEU A 114 2.39 3.49 19.80
CA LEU A 114 3.44 4.50 19.96
C LEU A 114 2.85 5.91 19.87
N ASN A 115 2.82 6.63 20.99
CA ASN A 115 2.50 8.06 21.02
C ASN A 115 3.80 8.87 21.06
N GLY A 116 4.06 9.64 20.02
CA GLY A 116 5.25 10.47 19.95
C GLY A 116 5.18 11.78 20.72
N ASN A 117 4.00 12.15 21.22
CA ASN A 117 3.76 13.40 21.94
C ASN A 117 4.34 14.65 21.23
N TYR A 118 4.30 14.64 19.89
CA TYR A 118 4.84 15.65 18.98
C TYR A 118 6.35 15.91 19.08
N HIS A 119 7.11 14.94 19.58
CA HIS A 119 8.57 14.98 19.56
C HIS A 119 9.16 14.60 18.19
N VAL A 120 10.40 15.01 17.97
CA VAL A 120 11.16 14.73 16.75
C VAL A 120 12.08 13.54 16.96
N ILE A 121 11.98 12.54 16.10
CA ILE A 121 12.98 11.49 15.96
C ILE A 121 13.84 11.86 14.74
N SER A 122 15.09 12.19 15.01
CA SER A 122 16.03 12.72 14.02
C SER A 122 17.18 11.76 13.76
N ASN A 123 17.76 11.89 12.57
CA ASN A 123 18.98 11.22 12.16
C ASN A 123 18.88 9.68 12.14
N LEU A 124 17.77 9.18 11.62
CA LEU A 124 17.47 7.75 11.54
C LEU A 124 18.24 7.10 10.39
N PHE A 125 19.00 6.06 10.71
CA PHE A 125 19.53 5.12 9.73
C PHE A 125 18.87 3.75 9.93
N ILE A 126 17.95 3.41 9.02
CA ILE A 126 17.13 2.20 9.09
C ILE A 126 17.64 1.21 8.06
N SER A 127 17.90 -0.03 8.47
CA SER A 127 18.47 -1.05 7.59
C SER A 127 17.96 -2.45 7.90
N ASN A 128 17.61 -3.20 6.84
CA ASN A 128 17.42 -4.64 6.91
C ASN A 128 18.68 -5.45 6.52
N ASN A 129 19.82 -4.77 6.34
CA ASN A 129 21.12 -5.39 6.17
C ASN A 129 21.78 -5.65 7.53
N LYS A 130 21.86 -6.92 7.92
CA LYS A 130 22.46 -7.34 9.19
C LYS A 130 23.89 -6.82 9.43
N ASN A 131 24.65 -6.60 8.36
CA ASN A 131 26.03 -6.11 8.47
C ASN A 131 26.12 -4.62 8.83
N GLU A 132 25.03 -3.88 8.63
CA GLU A 132 24.91 -2.46 8.96
C GLU A 132 24.35 -2.26 10.39
N LEU A 133 23.97 -3.34 11.08
CA LEU A 133 23.42 -3.30 12.43
C LEU A 133 24.48 -3.70 13.45
N ILE A 134 24.68 -2.84 14.47
CA ILE A 134 25.57 -3.12 15.59
C ILE A 134 24.76 -3.81 16.69
N THR A 135 25.08 -5.08 16.95
CA THR A 135 24.47 -5.88 18.03
C THR A 135 25.53 -6.66 18.80
N ASN A 136 25.26 -6.95 20.07
CA ASN A 136 26.10 -7.84 20.89
C ASN A 136 25.65 -9.33 20.83
N PHE A 137 24.58 -9.62 20.09
CA PHE A 137 24.00 -10.95 19.92
C PHE A 137 24.00 -11.38 18.45
N ASN A 138 23.90 -12.69 18.22
CA ASN A 138 24.03 -13.30 16.91
C ASN A 138 22.76 -13.09 16.04
N LEU A 139 22.93 -12.43 14.88
CA LEU A 139 21.85 -12.16 13.93
C LEU A 139 21.62 -13.25 12.87
N GLN A 140 22.39 -14.34 12.86
CA GLN A 140 22.32 -15.36 11.80
C GLN A 140 20.89 -15.88 11.58
N ASN A 141 20.15 -16.14 12.65
CA ASN A 141 18.80 -16.70 12.59
C ASN A 141 17.67 -15.66 12.68
N VAL A 142 17.99 -14.36 12.77
CA VAL A 142 16.96 -13.32 12.85
C VAL A 142 16.51 -12.94 11.45
N ASN A 143 15.21 -12.95 11.18
CA ASN A 143 14.65 -12.40 9.94
C ASN A 143 14.27 -10.93 10.16
N LEU A 144 14.88 -10.01 9.42
CA LEU A 144 14.60 -8.56 9.50
C LEU A 144 13.50 -8.11 8.51
N GLY A 145 12.98 -9.04 7.72
CA GLY A 145 11.87 -8.79 6.83
C GLY A 145 12.19 -8.14 5.49
N SER A 146 11.18 -8.16 4.63
CA SER A 146 11.15 -7.57 3.29
C SER A 146 10.35 -6.26 3.23
N LYS A 147 9.61 -5.94 4.30
CA LYS A 147 8.94 -4.65 4.49
C LYS A 147 9.84 -3.73 5.33
N VAL A 148 10.21 -2.57 4.78
CA VAL A 148 11.26 -1.71 5.35
C VAL A 148 10.77 -0.27 5.47
N GLY A 149 10.95 0.31 6.65
CA GLY A 149 10.65 1.70 6.99
C GLY A 149 10.93 1.93 8.46
N PHE A 150 10.55 3.09 9.02
CA PHE A 150 10.64 3.28 10.47
C PHE A 150 9.91 2.15 11.20
N PHE A 151 8.72 1.81 10.71
CA PHE A 151 8.11 0.52 10.90
C PHE A 151 8.36 -0.38 9.69
N GLY A 152 8.72 -1.65 9.92
CA GLY A 152 8.79 -2.64 8.85
C GLY A 152 7.38 -3.05 8.43
N LYS A 153 6.69 -3.73 9.34
CA LYS A 153 5.27 -4.10 9.20
C LYS A 153 4.48 -3.69 10.45
N ILE A 154 3.40 -2.93 10.25
CA ILE A 154 2.39 -2.65 11.27
C ILE A 154 1.16 -3.50 10.94
N ASP A 155 0.68 -4.27 11.91
CA ASP A 155 -0.46 -5.19 11.72
C ASP A 155 -1.14 -5.49 13.05
N ALA A 156 -2.15 -6.37 13.05
CA ALA A 156 -2.66 -7.03 14.25
C ALA A 156 -1.86 -8.32 14.56
N PRO A 157 -1.74 -8.72 15.83
CA PRO A 157 -1.10 -9.99 16.17
C PRO A 157 -1.98 -11.16 15.70
N SER A 158 -1.34 -12.22 15.23
CA SER A 158 -2.03 -13.49 14.94
C SER A 158 -2.62 -14.04 16.24
N ASN A 159 -3.92 -14.39 16.25
CA ASN A 159 -4.52 -15.01 17.43
C ASN A 159 -3.88 -16.41 17.64
N PRO A 160 -3.18 -16.65 18.75
CA PRO A 160 -2.49 -17.93 18.99
C PRO A 160 -3.45 -19.10 19.22
N GLU A 161 -4.66 -18.83 19.72
CA GLU A 161 -5.71 -19.85 19.96
C GLU A 161 -6.49 -20.16 18.68
N ASN A 162 -6.60 -19.19 17.78
CA ASN A 162 -7.21 -19.36 16.47
C ASN A 162 -6.44 -18.57 15.39
N PRO A 163 -5.41 -19.17 14.78
CA PRO A 163 -4.63 -18.52 13.73
C PRO A 163 -5.42 -18.10 12.48
N ASN A 164 -6.65 -18.64 12.32
CA ASN A 164 -7.57 -18.30 11.25
C ASN A 164 -8.63 -17.26 11.68
N ALA A 165 -8.49 -16.67 12.87
CA ALA A 165 -9.41 -15.63 13.33
C ALA A 165 -9.41 -14.46 12.33
N PRO A 166 -10.58 -13.85 12.09
CA PRO A 166 -10.65 -12.66 11.25
C PRO A 166 -9.79 -11.55 11.84
N TYR A 167 -9.24 -10.73 10.96
CA TYR A 167 -8.46 -9.57 11.34
C TYR A 167 -9.25 -8.67 12.30
N ASN A 168 -8.61 -8.21 13.38
CA ASN A 168 -9.21 -7.30 14.35
C ASN A 168 -8.44 -5.97 14.41
N PRO A 169 -9.00 -4.86 13.89
CA PRO A 169 -8.37 -3.54 13.87
C PRO A 169 -8.12 -2.94 15.26
N ALA A 170 -8.85 -3.36 16.29
CA ALA A 170 -8.62 -2.88 17.66
C ALA A 170 -7.26 -3.34 18.21
N TRP A 171 -6.77 -4.48 17.73
CA TRP A 171 -5.49 -5.06 18.11
C TRP A 171 -4.36 -4.67 17.16
N ALA A 172 -4.68 -3.94 16.10
CA ALA A 172 -3.67 -3.44 15.17
C ALA A 172 -2.76 -2.42 15.85
N GLY A 173 -1.51 -2.37 15.39
CA GLY A 173 -0.55 -1.38 15.82
C GLY A 173 -1.03 0.03 15.54
N GLU A 174 -0.68 0.96 16.42
CA GLU A 174 -1.00 2.37 16.33
C GLU A 174 0.27 3.19 16.50
N ALA A 175 0.51 4.16 15.61
CA ALA A 175 1.57 5.15 15.80
C ALA A 175 1.03 6.55 15.50
N LYS A 176 1.30 7.50 16.41
CA LYS A 176 0.75 8.85 16.28
C LYS A 176 1.61 9.96 16.85
N ASN A 177 1.39 11.18 16.38
CA ASN A 177 1.92 12.43 16.94
C ASN A 177 3.46 12.45 17.01
N PHE A 178 4.17 12.28 15.90
CA PHE A 178 5.64 12.46 15.87
C PHE A 178 6.12 13.01 14.54
N TYR A 179 7.37 13.47 14.56
CA TYR A 179 8.08 13.89 13.36
C TYR A 179 9.29 12.99 13.12
N LEU A 180 9.48 12.57 11.87
CA LEU A 180 10.70 11.92 11.41
C LEU A 180 11.52 12.94 10.61
N GLU A 181 12.73 13.23 11.07
CA GLU A 181 13.62 14.18 10.41
C GLU A 181 14.95 13.50 10.03
N ASN A 182 15.43 13.74 8.81
CA ASN A 182 16.70 13.19 8.35
C ASN A 182 16.73 11.64 8.38
N VAL A 183 15.79 11.02 7.65
CA VAL A 183 15.61 9.56 7.60
C VAL A 183 16.32 8.97 6.39
N ASN A 184 17.18 7.98 6.62
CA ASN A 184 17.82 7.16 5.59
C ASN A 184 17.37 5.71 5.74
N VAL A 185 16.65 5.19 4.75
CA VAL A 185 16.21 3.79 4.74
C VAL A 185 17.04 3.03 3.71
N THR A 186 17.74 1.99 4.12
CA THR A 186 18.49 1.11 3.22
C THR A 186 17.77 -0.22 3.05
N ASN A 187 17.82 -0.74 1.84
CA ASN A 187 17.31 -2.07 1.56
C ASN A 187 18.20 -2.84 0.57
N ILE A 188 18.47 -4.09 0.94
CA ILE A 188 19.25 -5.04 0.14
C ILE A 188 18.42 -6.22 -0.38
N VAL A 189 17.14 -6.31 0.02
CA VAL A 189 16.27 -7.45 -0.27
C VAL A 189 15.52 -7.21 -1.59
N ASN A 190 15.56 -8.18 -2.49
CA ASN A 190 14.80 -8.15 -3.74
C ASN A 190 13.31 -8.42 -3.49
N ASN A 191 12.41 -7.84 -4.30
CA ASN A 191 10.95 -7.90 -4.12
C ASN A 191 10.48 -7.40 -2.75
N SER A 192 11.10 -6.32 -2.29
CA SER A 192 10.80 -5.68 -1.01
C SER A 192 9.84 -4.51 -1.18
N VAL A 193 9.19 -4.14 -0.09
CA VAL A 193 8.33 -2.96 0.00
C VAL A 193 8.97 -1.99 0.98
N ILE A 194 9.05 -0.73 0.58
CA ILE A 194 9.87 0.27 1.25
C ILE A 194 9.07 1.56 1.35
N GLY A 195 8.91 2.05 2.56
CA GLY A 195 8.38 3.38 2.83
C GLY A 195 9.16 4.05 3.94
N ILE A 196 9.05 5.37 4.07
CA ILE A 196 9.78 6.11 5.10
C ILE A 196 9.16 5.86 6.48
N VAL A 197 7.83 6.00 6.59
CA VAL A 197 7.09 5.80 7.83
C VAL A 197 6.87 4.32 8.08
N ALA A 198 6.37 3.60 7.08
CA ALA A 198 6.14 2.16 7.17
C ALA A 198 6.44 1.47 5.85
N GLY A 199 7.04 0.27 5.91
CA GLY A 199 7.11 -0.63 4.76
C GLY A 199 5.72 -1.11 4.39
N HIS A 200 5.03 -1.74 5.33
CA HIS A 200 3.64 -2.17 5.18
C HIS A 200 2.81 -1.66 6.35
N ASN A 201 1.70 -1.00 6.06
CA ASN A 201 0.77 -0.55 7.09
C ASN A 201 -0.59 -1.23 6.96
N ASN A 202 -0.85 -2.18 7.84
CA ASN A 202 -2.20 -2.66 8.13
C ASN A 202 -2.72 -2.11 9.49
N GLY A 203 -2.13 -1.05 10.05
CA GLY A 203 -2.48 -0.47 11.36
C GLY A 203 -2.88 1.00 11.31
N HIS A 204 -3.01 1.61 12.48
CA HIS A 204 -3.42 3.01 12.64
C HIS A 204 -2.22 3.94 12.61
N LEU A 205 -2.22 4.93 11.72
CA LEU A 205 -1.19 5.96 11.64
C LEU A 205 -1.85 7.34 11.68
N SER A 206 -1.43 8.22 12.58
CA SER A 206 -2.01 9.57 12.62
C SER A 206 -1.06 10.68 13.02
N ASP A 207 -1.14 11.80 12.31
CA ASP A 207 -0.40 13.03 12.63
C ASP A 207 1.12 12.81 12.69
N ILE A 208 1.65 12.29 11.58
CA ILE A 208 3.07 11.94 11.40
C ILE A 208 3.66 12.83 10.31
N GLY A 209 4.62 13.69 10.69
CA GLY A 209 5.32 14.54 9.73
C GLY A 209 6.67 13.95 9.33
N VAL A 210 7.00 13.99 8.04
CA VAL A 210 8.31 13.56 7.52
C VAL A 210 9.07 14.74 6.93
N SER A 211 10.36 14.87 7.23
CA SER A 211 11.20 15.93 6.69
C SER A 211 12.60 15.43 6.38
N ASN A 212 13.17 15.85 5.24
CA ASN A 212 14.51 15.47 4.77
C ASN A 212 14.75 13.96 4.80
N ASN A 213 14.55 13.25 3.69
CA ASN A 213 14.72 11.80 3.71
C ASN A 213 15.31 11.21 2.43
N SER A 214 15.77 9.98 2.55
CA SER A 214 16.34 9.23 1.43
C SER A 214 16.08 7.73 1.55
N LEU A 215 15.98 7.09 0.38
CA LEU A 215 15.90 5.65 0.24
C LEU A 215 17.12 5.15 -0.53
N LYS A 216 17.92 4.27 0.07
CA LYS A 216 19.08 3.62 -0.56
C LYS A 216 18.68 2.23 -1.03
N LEU A 217 18.82 2.00 -2.33
CA LEU A 217 18.52 0.71 -2.93
C LEU A 217 19.80 0.11 -3.52
N THR A 218 19.98 -1.19 -3.32
CA THR A 218 21.05 -1.97 -3.95
C THR A 218 20.72 -2.24 -5.42
N GLY A 219 21.72 -2.21 -6.30
CA GLY A 219 21.51 -2.55 -7.70
C GLY A 219 20.98 -3.97 -7.89
N GLY A 220 20.04 -4.14 -8.82
CA GLY A 220 19.40 -5.42 -9.15
C GLY A 220 18.14 -5.74 -8.35
N ILE A 221 17.73 -4.90 -7.40
CA ILE A 221 16.50 -5.13 -6.62
C ILE A 221 15.29 -4.47 -7.26
N TYR A 222 14.19 -5.21 -7.32
CA TYR A 222 12.86 -4.73 -7.67
C TYR A 222 12.12 -4.29 -6.41
N SER A 223 11.61 -3.06 -6.40
CA SER A 223 10.75 -2.56 -5.33
C SER A 223 9.28 -2.77 -5.69
N GLN A 224 8.51 -3.32 -4.75
CA GLN A 224 7.06 -3.52 -4.83
C GLN A 224 6.27 -2.39 -4.18
N SER A 225 6.93 -1.29 -3.81
CA SER A 225 6.29 -0.19 -3.10
C SER A 225 5.32 0.57 -4.01
N ASP A 226 4.16 0.90 -3.46
CA ASP A 226 3.18 1.76 -4.08
C ASP A 226 3.45 3.24 -3.74
N TYR A 227 3.88 3.56 -2.50
CA TYR A 227 4.10 4.95 -2.07
C TYR A 227 5.43 5.16 -1.35
N VAL A 228 5.91 6.40 -1.38
CA VAL A 228 7.18 6.76 -0.74
C VAL A 228 7.07 6.85 0.79
N LEU A 229 5.98 7.41 1.32
CA LEU A 229 5.78 7.54 2.78
C LEU A 229 5.41 6.19 3.41
N ILE A 230 4.50 5.45 2.78
CA ILE A 230 4.00 4.15 3.24
C ILE A 230 4.11 3.17 2.06
N GLY A 231 5.04 2.22 2.13
CA GLY A 231 5.38 1.39 0.99
C GLY A 231 4.20 0.60 0.43
N GLU A 232 3.37 0.01 1.27
CA GLU A 232 2.17 -0.74 0.90
C GLU A 232 1.10 -0.56 1.98
N LEU A 233 -0.16 -0.41 1.58
CA LEU A 233 -1.30 -0.46 2.50
C LEU A 233 -1.83 -1.88 2.61
N GLY A 234 -2.07 -2.31 3.85
CA GLY A 234 -2.72 -3.57 4.15
C GLY A 234 -4.19 -3.59 3.76
N PRO A 235 -4.77 -4.78 3.57
CA PRO A 235 -6.14 -4.94 3.07
C PRO A 235 -7.22 -4.38 4.01
N ASN A 236 -6.90 -4.17 5.29
CA ASN A 236 -7.84 -3.68 6.31
C ASN A 236 -7.57 -2.23 6.72
N THR A 237 -6.85 -1.47 5.87
CA THR A 237 -6.45 -0.10 6.16
C THR A 237 -7.04 0.88 5.17
N TYR A 238 -7.45 2.05 5.66
CA TYR A 238 -7.80 3.20 4.85
C TYR A 238 -6.80 4.33 5.02
N TRP A 239 -6.49 5.06 3.95
CA TRP A 239 -5.73 6.30 4.02
C TRP A 239 -6.62 7.50 3.61
N GLU A 240 -6.91 8.36 4.57
CA GLU A 240 -7.65 9.60 4.37
C GLU A 240 -6.90 10.55 3.42
N GLY A 241 -7.58 11.04 2.37
CA GLY A 241 -6.98 11.97 1.40
C GLY A 241 -6.07 11.33 0.33
N MET A 242 -6.00 10.00 0.29
CA MET A 242 -5.17 9.22 -0.65
C MET A 242 -5.59 9.41 -2.13
N PRO A 243 -4.64 9.57 -3.06
CA PRO A 243 -4.90 9.55 -4.50
C PRO A 243 -5.29 8.14 -4.97
N SER A 244 -6.59 7.96 -5.14
CA SER A 244 -7.21 7.07 -6.12
C SER A 244 -6.58 5.70 -6.33
N ASP A 245 -6.18 4.95 -5.29
CA ASP A 245 -6.17 3.48 -5.29
C ASP A 245 -5.49 2.85 -4.05
N GLY A 246 -6.15 2.65 -2.89
CA GLY A 246 -5.51 1.78 -1.89
C GLY A 246 -6.06 1.61 -0.48
N GLY A 247 -7.25 2.07 -0.14
CA GLY A 247 -7.88 1.69 1.13
C GLY A 247 -9.29 1.22 0.89
N SER A 248 -9.46 -0.11 0.72
CA SER A 248 -10.68 -0.79 0.26
C SER A 248 -11.01 -0.60 -1.22
N LYS A 249 -10.58 -1.53 -2.08
CA LYS A 249 -11.06 -1.63 -3.47
C LYS A 249 -11.94 -2.86 -3.59
N ILE A 250 -13.06 -2.73 -4.29
CA ILE A 250 -13.73 -3.89 -4.86
C ILE A 250 -13.06 -4.13 -6.20
N LEU A 251 -12.09 -5.06 -6.21
CA LEU A 251 -11.42 -5.53 -7.41
C LEU A 251 -11.91 -6.94 -7.72
N ILE A 252 -12.47 -7.10 -8.92
CA ILE A 252 -13.03 -8.35 -9.40
C ILE A 252 -12.38 -8.62 -10.75
N ASP A 253 -11.29 -9.39 -10.74
CA ASP A 253 -10.56 -9.76 -11.95
C ASP A 253 -10.46 -11.30 -12.09
N PRO A 254 -11.27 -11.94 -12.95
CA PRO A 254 -11.18 -13.37 -13.28
C PRO A 254 -9.77 -13.85 -13.62
N ASN A 255 -8.86 -12.98 -14.03
CA ASN A 255 -7.52 -13.30 -14.47
C ASN A 255 -6.49 -13.40 -13.36
N ASP A 256 -6.84 -12.96 -12.15
CA ASP A 256 -5.96 -13.03 -11.00
C ASP A 256 -5.79 -14.50 -10.53
N SER A 257 -4.63 -14.79 -9.91
CA SER A 257 -4.18 -16.14 -9.55
C SER A 257 -4.98 -16.71 -8.38
N TRP A 258 -6.08 -17.38 -8.66
CA TRP A 258 -6.96 -17.95 -7.62
C TRP A 258 -6.80 -19.45 -7.42
N GLY A 259 -6.73 -19.89 -6.16
CA GLY A 259 -6.52 -21.28 -5.72
C GLY A 259 -7.77 -22.16 -5.56
N GLY A 260 -8.76 -22.07 -6.47
CA GLY A 260 -9.96 -22.93 -6.38
C GLY A 260 -10.94 -22.79 -7.54
N ASP A 261 -11.94 -23.68 -7.61
CA ASP A 261 -12.96 -23.71 -8.67
C ASP A 261 -14.06 -22.64 -8.49
N LEU A 262 -14.67 -22.19 -9.59
CA LEU A 262 -15.85 -21.32 -9.56
C LEU A 262 -17.13 -22.10 -9.21
N PRO A 263 -18.16 -21.47 -8.63
CA PRO A 263 -19.43 -22.12 -8.32
C PRO A 263 -20.13 -22.71 -9.57
N SER A 264 -20.35 -24.03 -9.60
CA SER A 264 -20.98 -24.75 -10.74
C SER A 264 -22.38 -25.35 -10.41
N THR A 265 -23.07 -25.81 -11.46
CA THR A 265 -24.52 -26.03 -11.68
C THR A 265 -25.30 -27.02 -10.76
N SER A 266 -24.99 -27.17 -9.48
CA SER A 266 -25.70 -28.18 -8.65
C SER A 266 -25.93 -27.90 -7.16
N SER A 267 -25.74 -26.67 -6.66
CA SER A 267 -26.22 -26.25 -5.31
C SER A 267 -26.13 -24.72 -5.14
N GLN A 268 -26.87 -24.16 -4.18
CA GLN A 268 -26.74 -22.77 -3.74
C GLN A 268 -25.33 -22.55 -3.18
N LYS A 269 -24.38 -22.24 -4.05
CA LYS A 269 -22.98 -22.01 -3.71
C LYS A 269 -22.61 -20.56 -3.95
N TYR A 270 -21.73 -20.06 -3.10
CA TYR A 270 -21.06 -18.79 -3.29
C TYR A 270 -19.55 -18.98 -3.16
N ARG A 271 -18.80 -17.99 -3.61
CA ARG A 271 -17.37 -17.88 -3.38
C ARG A 271 -17.02 -16.42 -3.15
N MET A 272 -16.29 -16.13 -2.08
CA MET A 272 -15.78 -14.80 -1.80
C MET A 272 -14.76 -14.37 -2.86
N ILE A 273 -14.76 -13.08 -3.19
CA ILE A 273 -13.77 -12.50 -4.10
C ILE A 273 -12.58 -12.03 -3.26
N GLU A 274 -11.51 -12.83 -3.22
CA GLU A 274 -10.33 -12.60 -2.37
C GLU A 274 -9.64 -11.25 -2.65
N SER A 275 -9.64 -10.81 -3.91
CA SER A 275 -9.01 -9.54 -4.31
C SER A 275 -9.88 -8.31 -3.97
N SER A 276 -11.06 -8.51 -3.40
CA SER A 276 -12.00 -7.46 -2.98
C SER A 276 -11.99 -7.28 -1.47
N ILE A 277 -12.63 -6.22 -0.97
CA ILE A 277 -12.95 -6.03 0.45
C ILE A 277 -13.62 -7.30 1.01
N LEU A 278 -13.09 -7.78 2.14
CA LEU A 278 -13.57 -8.97 2.83
C LEU A 278 -15.09 -8.91 3.05
N GLU A 279 -15.80 -9.99 2.74
CA GLU A 279 -17.25 -10.12 2.84
C GLU A 279 -18.11 -9.15 1.99
N HIS A 280 -17.52 -8.34 1.10
CA HIS A 280 -18.27 -7.32 0.35
C HIS A 280 -18.43 -7.63 -1.14
N ALA A 281 -17.87 -8.73 -1.62
CA ALA A 281 -18.08 -9.17 -2.99
C ALA A 281 -18.04 -10.71 -3.12
N TYR A 282 -18.99 -11.26 -3.86
CA TYR A 282 -19.18 -12.69 -4.03
C TYR A 282 -19.50 -13.08 -5.46
N TYR A 283 -18.86 -14.16 -5.92
CA TYR A 283 -19.39 -14.97 -7.02
C TYR A 283 -20.50 -15.86 -6.49
N THR A 284 -21.65 -15.88 -7.16
CA THR A 284 -22.79 -16.73 -6.80
C THR A 284 -23.00 -17.82 -7.85
N SER A 285 -23.80 -18.84 -7.54
CA SER A 285 -23.95 -20.08 -8.33
C SER A 285 -24.11 -19.89 -9.85
N VAL A 286 -23.75 -20.92 -10.62
CA VAL A 286 -23.92 -20.97 -12.09
C VAL A 286 -23.03 -19.94 -12.81
N ILE A 287 -21.77 -19.82 -12.38
CA ILE A 287 -20.77 -19.00 -13.05
C ILE A 287 -19.71 -19.93 -13.64
N THR A 288 -19.47 -19.79 -14.93
CA THR A 288 -18.37 -20.47 -15.61
C THR A 288 -17.35 -19.45 -16.06
N SER A 289 -16.08 -19.83 -16.08
CA SER A 289 -15.05 -19.04 -16.74
C SER A 289 -14.73 -19.64 -18.09
N ASP A 290 -14.59 -18.77 -19.09
CA ASP A 290 -14.03 -19.10 -20.40
C ASP A 290 -12.80 -18.25 -20.67
N THR A 291 -12.07 -18.58 -21.74
CA THR A 291 -10.88 -17.85 -22.15
C THR A 291 -10.95 -17.43 -23.60
N ALA A 292 -10.50 -16.22 -23.91
CA ALA A 292 -10.34 -15.71 -25.26
C ALA A 292 -8.84 -15.54 -25.58
N SER A 293 -8.44 -16.07 -26.73
CA SER A 293 -7.13 -15.75 -27.32
C SER A 293 -7.30 -14.53 -28.23
N ASN A 294 -6.34 -13.60 -28.21
CA ASN A 294 -6.32 -12.44 -29.10
C ASN A 294 -7.56 -11.52 -28.99
N PRO A 295 -7.82 -10.91 -27.82
CA PRO A 295 -8.87 -9.90 -27.71
C PRO A 295 -8.59 -8.76 -28.72
N LYS A 296 -9.65 -8.22 -29.32
CA LYS A 296 -9.55 -7.42 -30.55
C LYS A 296 -9.26 -5.95 -30.28
N ASN A 297 -10.20 -5.28 -29.61
CA ASN A 297 -10.09 -3.88 -29.27
C ASN A 297 -10.64 -3.65 -27.87
N PHE A 298 -10.15 -2.61 -27.21
CA PHE A 298 -10.66 -2.15 -25.94
C PHE A 298 -11.31 -0.78 -26.13
N TYR A 299 -12.59 -0.67 -25.84
CA TYR A 299 -13.34 0.56 -26.00
C TYR A 299 -13.82 1.09 -24.65
N PHE A 300 -13.60 2.38 -24.43
CA PHE A 300 -14.24 3.14 -23.38
C PHE A 300 -15.58 3.69 -23.91
N ILE A 301 -16.67 3.45 -23.19
CA ILE A 301 -17.99 3.99 -23.54
C ILE A 301 -18.15 5.38 -22.91
N ASN A 302 -18.05 6.41 -23.74
CA ASN A 302 -18.13 7.82 -23.33
C ASN A 302 -19.55 8.29 -23.04
N GLN A 303 -20.51 7.85 -23.86
CA GLN A 303 -21.87 8.40 -23.86
C GLN A 303 -22.89 7.31 -24.19
N VAL A 304 -23.92 7.22 -23.35
CA VAL A 304 -25.07 6.35 -23.54
C VAL A 304 -26.35 7.17 -23.55
N THR A 305 -27.33 6.69 -24.30
CA THR A 305 -28.74 7.10 -24.18
C THR A 305 -29.44 6.14 -23.23
N GLN A 306 -30.20 6.70 -22.29
CA GLN A 306 -31.05 5.95 -21.38
C GLN A 306 -32.49 5.98 -21.88
N SER A 307 -33.12 4.81 -21.92
CA SER A 307 -34.55 4.64 -22.19
C SER A 307 -35.17 3.65 -21.21
N GLY A 308 -36.47 3.75 -20.96
CA GLY A 308 -37.17 2.90 -19.99
C GLY A 308 -37.91 3.71 -18.93
N SER A 309 -38.64 3.01 -18.07
CA SER A 309 -39.47 3.59 -17.01
C SER A 309 -39.63 2.61 -15.85
N GLY A 310 -39.86 3.12 -14.64
CA GLY A 310 -39.98 2.28 -13.46
C GLY A 310 -38.63 1.70 -13.04
N ASN A 311 -38.54 0.37 -12.96
CA ASN A 311 -37.37 -0.34 -12.43
C ASN A 311 -36.49 -1.00 -13.51
N GLN A 312 -36.70 -0.66 -14.78
CA GLN A 312 -35.92 -1.21 -15.89
C GLN A 312 -35.51 -0.09 -16.84
N PHE A 313 -34.20 0.06 -17.01
CA PHE A 313 -33.60 1.04 -17.89
C PHE A 313 -32.63 0.37 -18.85
N THR A 314 -32.72 0.73 -20.12
CA THR A 314 -31.77 0.33 -21.15
C THR A 314 -30.81 1.47 -21.45
N LEU A 315 -29.51 1.17 -21.38
CA LEU A 315 -28.40 2.04 -21.70
C LEU A 315 -27.80 1.59 -23.03
N THR A 316 -27.95 2.42 -24.07
CA THR A 316 -27.42 2.14 -25.41
C THR A 316 -26.39 3.22 -25.77
N PRO A 317 -25.15 2.86 -26.15
CA PRO A 317 -24.16 3.84 -26.58
C PRO A 317 -24.68 4.73 -27.71
N THR A 318 -24.28 5.99 -27.76
CA THR A 318 -24.53 6.81 -28.96
C THR A 318 -23.58 6.41 -30.09
N THR A 319 -23.89 6.79 -31.33
CA THR A 319 -23.10 6.42 -32.52
C THR A 319 -21.67 6.99 -32.50
N THR A 320 -21.42 8.04 -31.70
CA THR A 320 -20.09 8.59 -31.36
C THR A 320 -19.65 8.25 -29.93
N GLY A 321 -20.43 7.45 -29.21
CA GLY A 321 -20.37 7.27 -27.76
C GLY A 321 -19.32 6.30 -27.26
N TYR A 322 -18.37 5.85 -28.09
CA TYR A 322 -17.29 4.96 -27.67
C TYR A 322 -15.96 5.32 -28.35
N THR A 323 -14.87 5.22 -27.59
CA THR A 323 -13.50 5.53 -28.04
C THR A 323 -12.59 4.34 -27.78
N LYS A 324 -11.77 3.99 -28.77
CA LYS A 324 -10.76 2.95 -28.61
C LYS A 324 -9.66 3.46 -27.68
N ILE A 325 -9.32 2.65 -26.68
CA ILE A 325 -8.16 2.85 -25.80
C ILE A 325 -6.95 2.21 -26.47
N ASN A 326 -5.87 2.98 -26.66
CA ASN A 326 -4.71 2.52 -27.44
C ASN A 326 -3.46 2.26 -26.60
N ASN A 327 -3.37 2.85 -25.41
CA ASN A 327 -2.18 2.74 -24.57
C ASN A 327 -2.54 2.79 -23.07
N VAL A 328 -1.55 2.43 -22.24
CA VAL A 328 -1.71 2.35 -20.79
C VAL A 328 -2.07 3.70 -20.17
N ASN A 329 -1.56 4.82 -20.69
CA ASN A 329 -1.85 6.15 -20.16
C ASN A 329 -3.32 6.54 -20.38
N GLU A 330 -3.88 6.20 -21.55
CA GLU A 330 -5.31 6.35 -21.81
C GLU A 330 -6.15 5.44 -20.91
N ALA A 331 -5.69 4.21 -20.67
CA ALA A 331 -6.38 3.25 -19.82
C ALA A 331 -6.44 3.72 -18.36
N THR A 332 -5.30 4.12 -17.79
CA THR A 332 -5.20 4.60 -16.41
C THR A 332 -5.96 5.90 -16.19
N ALA A 333 -5.98 6.82 -17.18
CA ALA A 333 -6.81 8.02 -17.15
C ALA A 333 -8.32 7.72 -17.10
N LYS A 334 -8.75 6.49 -17.38
CA LYS A 334 -10.15 6.01 -17.29
C LYS A 334 -10.40 5.07 -16.10
N GLY A 335 -9.43 4.97 -15.18
CA GLY A 335 -9.50 4.08 -14.01
C GLY A 335 -9.05 2.65 -14.29
N ILE A 336 -8.68 2.28 -15.51
CA ILE A 336 -8.26 0.89 -15.76
C ILE A 336 -6.86 0.68 -15.17
N SER A 337 -6.69 -0.32 -14.30
CA SER A 337 -5.40 -0.60 -13.68
C SER A 337 -4.32 -0.96 -14.70
N GLU A 338 -3.08 -0.54 -14.45
CA GLU A 338 -1.92 -0.89 -15.30
C GLU A 338 -1.77 -2.41 -15.41
N THR A 339 -1.96 -3.14 -14.31
CA THR A 339 -1.84 -4.60 -14.24
C THR A 339 -2.81 -5.28 -15.20
N PHE A 340 -4.10 -4.93 -15.11
CA PHE A 340 -5.11 -5.49 -16.00
C PHE A 340 -4.87 -5.07 -17.46
N TRP A 341 -4.46 -3.81 -17.69
CA TRP A 341 -4.14 -3.34 -19.03
C TRP A 341 -3.00 -4.13 -19.69
N TYR A 342 -1.89 -4.34 -18.97
CA TYR A 342 -0.78 -5.15 -19.48
C TYR A 342 -1.19 -6.61 -19.69
N TYR A 343 -2.04 -7.15 -18.83
CA TYR A 343 -2.60 -8.49 -19.02
C TYR A 343 -3.43 -8.57 -20.30
N TYR A 344 -4.32 -7.61 -20.55
CA TYR A 344 -5.07 -7.49 -21.81
C TYR A 344 -4.15 -7.39 -23.04
N GLN A 345 -3.11 -6.56 -22.97
CA GLN A 345 -2.15 -6.42 -24.06
C GLN A 345 -1.39 -7.73 -24.32
N ASN A 346 -0.95 -8.43 -23.28
CA ASN A 346 -0.24 -9.70 -23.41
C ASN A 346 -1.15 -10.85 -23.88
N ALA A 347 -2.44 -10.80 -23.57
CA ALA A 347 -3.45 -11.72 -24.09
C ALA A 347 -3.67 -11.57 -25.61
N SER A 348 -3.19 -10.46 -26.21
CA SER A 348 -3.13 -10.30 -27.67
C SER A 348 -2.00 -11.10 -28.33
N GLY A 349 -1.20 -11.84 -27.53
CA GLY A 349 -0.14 -12.76 -27.96
C GLY A 349 -0.40 -14.20 -27.51
N ASN A 350 0.49 -14.76 -26.67
CA ASN A 350 0.45 -16.17 -26.24
C ASN A 350 -0.42 -16.44 -25.01
N GLN A 351 -0.85 -15.40 -24.29
CA GLN A 351 -1.71 -15.52 -23.12
C GLN A 351 -3.19 -15.46 -23.52
N LYS A 352 -4.07 -16.02 -22.70
CA LYS A 352 -5.52 -15.94 -22.92
C LYS A 352 -6.13 -15.10 -21.82
N ILE A 353 -7.07 -14.24 -22.17
CA ILE A 353 -7.85 -13.50 -21.18
C ILE A 353 -9.07 -14.32 -20.76
N ARG A 354 -9.21 -14.52 -19.45
CA ARG A 354 -10.37 -15.13 -18.82
C ARG A 354 -11.49 -14.11 -18.69
N PHE A 355 -12.70 -14.57 -18.95
CA PHE A 355 -13.94 -13.85 -18.69
C PHE A 355 -14.97 -14.81 -18.11
N LEU A 356 -15.94 -14.29 -17.37
CA LEU A 356 -17.00 -15.08 -16.76
C LEU A 356 -18.24 -15.07 -17.65
N ARG A 357 -18.81 -16.25 -17.86
CA ARG A 357 -20.17 -16.42 -18.33
C ARG A 357 -21.07 -16.69 -17.13
N LEU A 358 -22.10 -15.87 -17.01
CA LEU A 358 -23.12 -16.02 -15.98
C LEU A 358 -24.21 -16.93 -16.55
N GLY A 359 -24.72 -17.87 -15.76
CA GLY A 359 -25.50 -18.98 -16.30
C GLY A 359 -27.01 -18.78 -16.31
N GLY A 360 -27.51 -17.63 -15.86
CA GLY A 360 -28.91 -17.27 -15.99
C GLY A 360 -29.17 -15.82 -15.58
N THR A 361 -30.37 -15.34 -15.92
CA THR A 361 -30.84 -14.03 -15.48
C THR A 361 -31.07 -14.05 -13.96
N PRO A 362 -30.52 -13.11 -13.18
CA PRO A 362 -30.70 -13.09 -11.74
C PRO A 362 -32.14 -12.73 -11.36
N THR A 363 -32.58 -13.26 -10.22
CA THR A 363 -33.89 -12.98 -9.63
C THR A 363 -33.78 -12.86 -8.12
N ILE A 364 -34.67 -12.07 -7.51
CA ILE A 364 -34.75 -11.94 -6.04
C ILE A 364 -35.33 -13.18 -5.36
N ASN A 365 -35.94 -14.09 -6.11
CA ASN A 365 -36.58 -15.30 -5.59
C ASN A 365 -35.61 -16.48 -5.45
N SER A 366 -34.45 -16.42 -6.11
CA SER A 366 -33.42 -17.44 -6.04
C SER A 366 -32.15 -16.85 -5.46
N THR A 367 -31.95 -17.07 -4.16
CA THR A 367 -30.86 -16.46 -3.40
C THR A 367 -29.92 -17.49 -2.80
N VAL A 368 -28.74 -17.05 -2.37
CA VAL A 368 -27.76 -17.81 -1.60
C VAL A 368 -27.38 -17.02 -0.35
N LEU A 369 -27.23 -17.71 0.78
CA LEU A 369 -26.75 -17.10 2.02
C LEU A 369 -25.23 -16.93 1.95
N VAL A 370 -24.75 -15.71 2.17
CA VAL A 370 -23.32 -15.38 2.23
C VAL A 370 -22.98 -14.67 3.54
N PRO A 371 -21.75 -14.82 4.06
CA PRO A 371 -21.26 -14.01 5.16
C PRO A 371 -21.29 -12.53 4.79
N PHE A 372 -21.62 -11.67 5.75
CA PHE A 372 -21.59 -10.22 5.60
C PHE A 372 -21.56 -9.54 6.97
N GLU A 373 -20.44 -8.87 7.26
CA GLU A 373 -20.18 -8.11 8.48
C GLU A 373 -20.50 -8.91 9.75
N GLY A 374 -19.97 -10.14 9.82
CA GLY A 374 -20.17 -11.04 10.96
C GLY A 374 -21.57 -11.69 11.06
N THR A 375 -22.42 -11.50 10.06
CA THR A 375 -23.74 -12.14 9.94
C THR A 375 -23.87 -12.90 8.62
N ASN A 376 -25.04 -13.46 8.32
CA ASN A 376 -25.34 -14.02 6.99
C ASN A 376 -26.48 -13.23 6.33
N ILE A 377 -26.30 -12.85 5.07
CA ILE A 377 -27.31 -12.20 4.25
C ILE A 377 -27.67 -13.04 3.03
N SER A 378 -28.90 -12.88 2.54
CA SER A 378 -29.43 -13.59 1.37
C SER A 378 -29.25 -12.74 0.12
N ILE A 379 -28.38 -13.14 -0.81
CA ILE A 379 -28.10 -12.41 -2.07
C ILE A 379 -28.57 -13.19 -3.30
N PRO A 380 -28.94 -12.54 -4.42
CA PRO A 380 -29.35 -13.22 -5.64
C PRO A 380 -28.29 -14.18 -6.19
N GLN A 381 -28.72 -15.18 -6.95
CA GLN A 381 -27.85 -16.13 -7.65
C GLN A 381 -27.55 -15.70 -9.09
N ASN A 382 -26.64 -16.43 -9.75
CA ASN A 382 -26.30 -16.31 -11.18
C ASN A 382 -25.54 -15.03 -11.56
N GLY A 383 -24.66 -14.58 -10.68
CA GLY A 383 -23.89 -13.37 -10.93
C GLY A 383 -22.97 -12.95 -9.82
N ILE A 384 -22.54 -11.70 -9.91
CA ILE A 384 -21.51 -11.13 -9.04
C ILE A 384 -22.20 -10.11 -8.16
N TRP A 385 -22.30 -10.40 -6.87
CA TRP A 385 -22.81 -9.44 -5.91
C TRP A 385 -21.66 -8.62 -5.35
N PHE A 386 -21.90 -7.34 -5.12
CA PHE A 386 -21.01 -6.51 -4.31
C PHE A 386 -21.76 -5.39 -3.59
N LYS A 387 -21.25 -4.99 -2.43
CA LYS A 387 -21.74 -3.82 -1.69
C LYS A 387 -20.62 -2.82 -1.46
N PRO A 388 -20.71 -1.60 -1.99
CA PRO A 388 -19.75 -0.55 -1.70
C PRO A 388 -19.94 -0.03 -0.28
N LYS A 389 -18.84 0.30 0.41
CA LYS A 389 -18.88 0.92 1.75
C LYS A 389 -19.00 2.45 1.73
N SER A 390 -18.71 3.08 0.61
CA SER A 390 -18.88 4.53 0.40
C SER A 390 -19.33 4.81 -1.04
N ASN A 391 -19.64 6.06 -1.33
CA ASN A 391 -20.01 6.48 -2.67
C ASN A 391 -18.76 6.63 -3.54
N GLY A 392 -18.87 6.41 -4.85
CA GLY A 392 -17.74 6.60 -5.75
C GLY A 392 -18.00 6.13 -7.18
N THR A 393 -17.00 6.30 -8.04
CA THR A 393 -17.07 5.88 -9.44
C THR A 393 -16.45 4.50 -9.60
N THR A 394 -17.19 3.57 -10.19
CA THR A 394 -16.69 2.24 -10.52
C THR A 394 -16.57 2.05 -12.02
N GLY A 395 -15.57 1.27 -12.42
CA GLY A 395 -15.34 0.77 -13.76
C GLY A 395 -15.74 -0.69 -13.89
N ILE A 396 -16.50 -1.02 -14.94
CA ILE A 396 -16.86 -2.39 -15.27
C ILE A 396 -16.57 -2.67 -16.75
N SER A 397 -16.12 -3.89 -17.03
CA SER A 397 -15.70 -4.33 -18.35
C SER A 397 -16.41 -5.61 -18.77
N PHE A 398 -16.90 -5.60 -20.00
CA PHE A 398 -17.56 -6.73 -20.64
C PHE A 398 -16.90 -7.05 -21.97
N MET A 399 -16.76 -8.33 -22.28
CA MET A 399 -16.27 -8.83 -23.56
C MET A 399 -17.44 -9.32 -24.41
N ILE A 400 -17.43 -8.98 -25.69
CA ILE A 400 -18.32 -9.58 -26.69
C ILE A 400 -17.82 -11.01 -26.94
N THR A 401 -18.61 -12.01 -26.56
CA THR A 401 -18.18 -13.42 -26.64
C THR A 401 -18.52 -14.04 -27.99
N ASN A 402 -19.61 -13.60 -28.58
CA ASN A 402 -20.06 -13.91 -29.93
C ASN A 402 -20.87 -12.71 -30.45
N LYS A 403 -21.08 -12.60 -31.76
CA LYS A 403 -21.87 -11.50 -32.34
C LYS A 403 -23.02 -12.03 -33.17
N SER A 404 -23.62 -13.11 -32.69
CA SER A 404 -24.86 -13.67 -33.24
C SER A 404 -26.11 -12.93 -32.73
N ASN A 405 -26.06 -12.38 -31.52
CA ASN A 405 -27.16 -11.67 -30.89
C ASN A 405 -26.71 -10.31 -30.33
N ASN A 406 -27.66 -9.60 -29.72
CA ASN A 406 -27.35 -8.42 -28.93
C ASN A 406 -26.39 -8.82 -27.81
N SER A 407 -25.31 -8.05 -27.63
CA SER A 407 -24.38 -8.25 -26.52
C SER A 407 -24.90 -7.40 -25.37
N ALA A 408 -25.18 -8.00 -24.22
CA ALA A 408 -25.73 -7.27 -23.10
C ALA A 408 -25.33 -7.85 -21.74
N MET A 409 -25.11 -6.96 -20.79
CA MET A 409 -24.98 -7.27 -19.38
C MET A 409 -25.73 -6.21 -18.58
N SER A 410 -26.03 -6.51 -17.32
CA SER A 410 -26.79 -5.59 -16.49
C SER A 410 -26.19 -5.45 -15.12
N ILE A 411 -26.39 -4.24 -14.59
CA ILE A 411 -26.17 -3.92 -13.19
C ILE A 411 -27.54 -3.77 -12.58
N TYR A 412 -27.80 -4.59 -11.57
CA TYR A 412 -28.99 -4.49 -10.75
C TYR A 412 -28.61 -3.75 -9.47
N GLN A 413 -29.32 -2.66 -9.21
CA GLN A 413 -29.19 -1.86 -8.00
C GLN A 413 -30.38 -2.14 -7.11
N PHE A 414 -30.16 -2.36 -5.82
CA PHE A 414 -31.25 -2.63 -4.88
C PHE A 414 -30.91 -2.19 -3.46
N THR A 415 -31.92 -2.19 -2.61
CA THR A 415 -31.79 -1.91 -1.17
C THR A 415 -32.24 -3.13 -0.38
N ARG A 416 -31.80 -3.24 0.87
CA ARG A 416 -32.20 -4.31 1.77
C ARG A 416 -32.89 -3.75 3.00
N GLN A 417 -34.01 -4.35 3.37
CA GLN A 417 -34.73 -4.03 4.59
C GLN A 417 -34.04 -4.70 5.81
N PRO A 418 -34.31 -4.23 7.04
CA PRO A 418 -33.73 -4.83 8.25
C PRO A 418 -34.05 -6.31 8.45
N ASP A 419 -35.13 -6.81 7.86
CA ASP A 419 -35.52 -8.23 7.86
C ASP A 419 -34.78 -9.08 6.81
N GLY A 420 -33.87 -8.46 6.04
CA GLY A 420 -33.11 -9.11 4.99
C GLY A 420 -33.78 -9.10 3.62
N THR A 421 -35.03 -8.62 3.50
CA THR A 421 -35.78 -8.60 2.23
C THR A 421 -35.17 -7.62 1.23
N ILE A 422 -34.99 -8.05 -0.02
CA ILE A 422 -34.51 -7.22 -1.13
C ILE A 422 -35.66 -6.39 -1.69
N ASN A 423 -35.50 -5.06 -1.72
CA ASN A 423 -36.43 -4.08 -2.27
C ASN A 423 -35.75 -3.18 -3.32
N SER A 424 -36.55 -2.44 -4.09
CA SER A 424 -36.06 -1.43 -5.05
C SER A 424 -35.16 -2.01 -6.15
N TRP A 425 -35.38 -3.28 -6.51
CA TRP A 425 -34.63 -4.00 -7.55
C TRP A 425 -34.78 -3.30 -8.91
N THR A 426 -33.76 -2.55 -9.29
CA THR A 426 -33.71 -1.74 -10.51
C THR A 426 -32.62 -2.26 -11.43
N GLU A 427 -32.96 -2.54 -12.68
CA GLU A 427 -32.01 -3.01 -13.70
C GLU A 427 -31.56 -1.87 -14.61
N TYR A 428 -30.24 -1.76 -14.79
CA TYR A 428 -29.60 -0.97 -15.82
C TYR A 428 -28.93 -1.90 -16.85
N SER A 429 -29.58 -2.05 -18.00
CA SER A 429 -29.15 -2.96 -19.06
C SER A 429 -28.27 -2.26 -20.08
N PHE A 430 -27.00 -2.64 -20.15
CA PHE A 430 -26.07 -2.17 -21.18
C PHE A 430 -26.26 -3.06 -22.41
N ILE A 431 -26.88 -2.54 -23.47
CA ILE A 431 -27.22 -3.32 -24.67
C ILE A 431 -26.50 -2.80 -25.90
N PHE A 432 -25.84 -3.72 -26.61
CA PHE A 432 -25.14 -3.50 -27.87
C PHE A 432 -25.80 -4.34 -28.96
N PRO A 433 -26.63 -3.72 -29.81
CA PRO A 433 -27.34 -4.42 -30.87
C PRO A 433 -26.42 -5.23 -31.79
N VAL A 434 -26.90 -6.36 -32.30
CA VAL A 434 -26.18 -7.14 -33.32
C VAL A 434 -26.11 -6.42 -34.66
N ASN A 435 -27.19 -5.72 -35.02
CA ASN A 435 -27.33 -4.97 -36.25
C ASN A 435 -27.34 -3.46 -35.92
N GLY A 436 -26.46 -2.66 -36.53
CA GLY A 436 -26.43 -1.22 -36.28
C GLY A 436 -25.17 -0.52 -36.77
N GLN A 437 -25.02 0.75 -36.36
CA GLN A 437 -23.88 1.61 -36.72
C GLN A 437 -22.56 1.24 -35.99
N TYR A 438 -22.61 0.35 -34.99
CA TYR A 438 -21.47 -0.03 -34.17
C TYR A 438 -20.68 -1.17 -34.84
N LYS A 439 -19.42 -0.92 -35.20
CA LYS A 439 -18.54 -1.91 -35.85
C LYS A 439 -17.79 -2.79 -34.84
N LEU A 440 -18.52 -3.30 -33.85
CA LEU A 440 -17.95 -4.17 -32.81
C LEU A 440 -17.80 -5.61 -33.33
N GLN A 441 -16.78 -6.31 -32.85
CA GLN A 441 -16.37 -7.65 -33.27
C GLN A 441 -16.37 -8.63 -32.09
N ASN A 442 -16.35 -9.92 -32.40
CA ASN A 442 -16.08 -10.95 -31.41
C ASN A 442 -14.75 -10.65 -30.70
N TYR A 443 -14.77 -10.75 -29.37
CA TYR A 443 -13.66 -10.45 -28.46
C TYR A 443 -13.25 -8.97 -28.37
N ASP A 444 -14.11 -8.04 -28.81
CA ASP A 444 -14.00 -6.65 -28.36
C ASP A 444 -14.38 -6.55 -26.87
N ILE A 445 -13.64 -5.71 -26.14
CA ILE A 445 -13.85 -5.41 -24.73
C ILE A 445 -14.41 -3.99 -24.62
N LEU A 446 -15.43 -3.84 -23.79
CA LEU A 446 -16.18 -2.62 -23.58
C LEU A 446 -16.09 -2.26 -22.10
N TYR A 447 -15.70 -1.04 -21.79
CA TYR A 447 -15.57 -0.56 -20.43
C TYR A 447 -16.47 0.65 -20.17
N PHE A 448 -17.12 0.62 -19.02
CA PHE A 448 -18.12 1.57 -18.58
C PHE A 448 -17.72 2.09 -17.22
N THR A 449 -18.02 3.36 -16.99
CA THR A 449 -17.99 3.94 -15.65
C THR A 449 -19.40 4.27 -15.22
N PHE A 450 -19.70 4.00 -13.95
CA PHE A 450 -20.96 4.40 -13.32
C PHE A 450 -20.71 4.78 -11.87
N GLU A 451 -21.64 5.54 -11.32
CA GLU A 451 -21.60 5.94 -9.90
C GLU A 451 -22.25 4.86 -9.04
N VAL A 452 -21.63 4.59 -7.90
CA VAL A 452 -22.16 3.75 -6.84
C VAL A 452 -22.42 4.58 -5.58
N ASP A 453 -23.40 4.14 -4.81
CA ASP A 453 -23.81 4.74 -3.55
C ASP A 453 -23.88 3.64 -2.48
N SER A 454 -23.30 3.89 -1.31
CA SER A 454 -23.20 2.95 -0.19
C SER A 454 -24.54 2.54 0.41
N ASN A 455 -25.61 3.29 0.14
CA ASN A 455 -26.97 2.93 0.56
C ASN A 455 -27.55 1.77 -0.27
N TYR A 456 -26.89 1.40 -1.38
CA TYR A 456 -27.35 0.36 -2.29
C TYR A 456 -26.41 -0.83 -2.33
N GLU A 457 -26.98 -1.97 -2.70
CA GLU A 457 -26.27 -3.17 -3.10
C GLU A 457 -26.35 -3.32 -4.62
N TYR A 458 -25.32 -3.92 -5.19
CA TYR A 458 -25.18 -4.07 -6.62
C TYR A 458 -24.99 -5.53 -7.00
N PHE A 459 -25.55 -5.90 -8.14
CA PHE A 459 -25.44 -7.24 -8.68
C PHE A 459 -25.17 -7.17 -10.18
N VAL A 460 -24.11 -7.81 -10.65
CA VAL A 460 -23.79 -7.93 -12.07
C VAL A 460 -24.35 -9.25 -12.57
N GLY A 461 -25.20 -9.19 -13.60
CA GLY A 461 -25.92 -10.34 -14.13
C GLY A 461 -26.14 -10.28 -15.64
N ILE A 462 -26.69 -11.37 -16.18
CA ILE A 462 -27.32 -11.34 -17.51
C ILE A 462 -28.49 -10.36 -17.48
N SER A 463 -28.70 -9.63 -18.56
CA SER A 463 -29.83 -8.71 -18.70
C SER A 463 -31.16 -9.44 -18.88
N GLN A 464 -32.23 -8.98 -18.21
CA GLN A 464 -33.60 -9.44 -18.50
C GLN A 464 -34.07 -9.00 -19.89
N ASN A 465 -33.60 -7.83 -20.35
CA ASN A 465 -33.94 -7.28 -21.66
C ASN A 465 -33.28 -8.04 -22.83
N SER A 466 -32.22 -8.81 -22.57
CA SER A 466 -31.53 -9.62 -23.57
C SER A 466 -30.92 -10.88 -22.93
N PRO A 467 -31.74 -11.89 -22.60
CA PRO A 467 -31.31 -13.07 -21.82
C PRO A 467 -30.39 -14.02 -22.60
N ASN A 468 -30.43 -13.96 -23.94
CA ASN A 468 -29.53 -14.72 -24.83
C ASN A 468 -28.34 -13.86 -25.29
N ALA A 469 -27.86 -12.98 -24.40
CA ALA A 469 -26.83 -12.02 -24.74
C ALA A 469 -25.44 -12.67 -24.91
N ASP A 470 -24.74 -12.25 -25.95
CA ASP A 470 -23.40 -12.72 -26.25
C ASP A 470 -22.32 -11.82 -25.59
N ALA A 471 -22.39 -11.65 -24.27
CA ALA A 471 -21.43 -10.88 -23.48
C ALA A 471 -20.92 -11.65 -22.27
N GLY A 472 -19.67 -11.41 -21.86
CA GLY A 472 -19.04 -12.01 -20.69
C GLY A 472 -18.37 -10.97 -19.82
N PHE A 473 -18.38 -11.18 -18.51
CA PHE A 473 -17.75 -10.28 -17.54
C PHE A 473 -16.23 -10.43 -17.56
N VAL A 474 -15.49 -9.33 -17.66
CA VAL A 474 -14.03 -9.37 -17.76
C VAL A 474 -13.36 -8.79 -16.54
N TYR A 475 -13.87 -7.68 -16.02
CA TYR A 475 -13.16 -6.90 -15.02
C TYR A 475 -14.12 -5.93 -14.34
N LEU A 476 -14.00 -5.78 -13.03
CA LEU A 476 -14.59 -4.66 -12.31
C LEU A 476 -13.56 -4.13 -11.33
N VAL A 477 -13.50 -2.82 -11.29
CA VAL A 477 -12.72 -2.08 -10.30
C VAL A 477 -13.59 -0.97 -9.75
N LEU A 478 -13.58 -0.82 -8.45
CA LEU A 478 -14.29 0.25 -7.79
C LEU A 478 -13.26 1.24 -7.24
N HIS A 479 -13.23 2.43 -7.85
CA HIS A 479 -12.34 3.49 -7.41
C HIS A 479 -13.04 4.37 -6.40
N GLY A 480 -12.29 4.87 -5.43
CA GLY A 480 -12.78 5.92 -4.55
C GLY A 480 -13.69 5.48 -3.40
N VAL A 481 -13.85 4.18 -3.11
CA VAL A 481 -14.48 3.78 -1.83
C VAL A 481 -13.48 3.75 -0.70
N GLY A 482 -13.17 4.93 -0.19
CA GLY A 482 -12.56 5.03 1.12
C GLY A 482 -13.44 4.37 2.18
N TYR A 483 -12.89 3.42 2.91
CA TYR A 483 -13.55 2.89 4.11
C TYR A 483 -13.53 3.98 5.18
N SER A 484 -14.72 4.37 5.67
CA SER A 484 -14.87 5.12 6.92
C SER A 484 -15.86 4.37 7.79
N GLY A 485 -15.34 3.44 8.58
CA GLY A 485 -16.12 2.65 9.54
C GLY A 485 -15.28 2.43 10.78
N SER A 486 -15.93 2.20 11.92
CA SER A 486 -15.30 2.04 13.24
C SER A 486 -14.34 0.86 13.36
N ASP A 487 -14.41 -0.09 12.41
CA ASP A 487 -13.70 -1.36 12.44
C ASP A 487 -12.69 -1.51 11.28
N ILE A 488 -11.86 -0.49 11.02
CA ILE A 488 -10.62 -0.65 10.24
C ILE A 488 -9.46 0.13 10.87
N SER A 489 -8.27 -0.22 10.43
CA SER A 489 -7.07 0.60 10.58
C SER A 489 -7.15 1.89 9.76
N MET A 490 -6.81 3.03 10.36
CA MET A 490 -6.85 4.33 9.69
C MET A 490 -5.46 4.97 9.59
N VAL A 491 -5.11 5.44 8.39
CA VAL A 491 -4.00 6.35 8.12
C VAL A 491 -4.59 7.73 7.85
N GLN A 492 -4.21 8.72 8.64
CA GLN A 492 -4.66 10.10 8.48
C GLN A 492 -3.53 11.05 8.82
N ASN A 493 -3.45 12.20 8.16
CA ASN A 493 -2.46 13.23 8.50
C ASN A 493 -1.01 12.66 8.52
N VAL A 494 -0.61 11.94 7.47
CA VAL A 494 0.77 11.49 7.25
C VAL A 494 1.30 12.19 6.01
N ASP A 495 2.23 13.12 6.17
CA ASP A 495 2.71 13.94 5.05
C ASP A 495 4.13 14.49 5.29
N TYR A 496 4.72 15.04 4.23
CA TYR A 496 5.92 15.83 4.31
C TYR A 496 5.67 17.17 5.02
N VAL A 497 6.57 17.53 5.92
CA VAL A 497 6.56 18.80 6.64
C VAL A 497 7.92 19.49 6.55
N MET A 498 7.91 20.80 6.77
CA MET A 498 9.13 21.57 6.96
C MET A 498 8.97 22.45 8.20
N ARG A 499 10.07 22.72 8.89
CA ARG A 499 10.05 23.60 10.07
C ARG A 499 9.62 25.00 9.66
N GLN A 500 8.69 25.56 10.43
CA GLN A 500 8.30 26.96 10.36
C GLN A 500 8.74 27.62 11.67
N ASN A 501 9.61 28.63 11.59
CA ASN A 501 10.18 29.30 12.77
C ASN A 501 10.83 28.31 13.77
N GLY A 502 11.48 27.26 13.26
CA GLY A 502 12.17 26.25 14.08
C GLY A 502 11.31 25.08 14.58
N VAL A 503 9.98 25.12 14.38
CA VAL A 503 9.05 24.11 14.89
C VAL A 503 8.34 23.41 13.72
N PHE A 504 8.06 22.12 13.85
CA PHE A 504 7.22 21.43 12.87
C PHE A 504 5.73 21.74 13.12
N PRO A 505 4.97 22.09 12.07
CA PRO A 505 3.53 22.20 12.18
C PRO A 505 2.90 20.82 12.39
N ARG A 506 1.82 20.76 13.16
CA ARG A 506 0.99 19.56 13.24
C ARG A 506 0.38 19.28 11.89
N VAL A 507 0.44 18.03 11.47
CA VAL A 507 -0.06 17.63 10.14
C VAL A 507 -1.57 17.79 10.08
N SER A 508 -2.24 17.46 11.19
CA SER A 508 -3.69 17.60 11.38
C SER A 508 -4.21 19.04 11.39
N GLU A 509 -3.39 20.02 11.77
CA GLU A 509 -3.84 21.42 11.97
C GLU A 509 -3.42 22.36 10.83
N SER A 510 -2.61 21.89 9.90
CA SER A 510 -2.14 22.71 8.79
C SER A 510 -2.86 22.35 7.50
N THR A 511 -3.08 23.35 6.63
CA THR A 511 -3.52 23.12 5.25
C THR A 511 -2.34 22.51 4.49
N LEU A 512 -2.03 21.25 4.77
CA LEU A 512 -0.88 20.61 4.15
C LEU A 512 -1.23 20.14 2.75
N ASN A 513 -0.23 20.38 1.90
CA ASN A 513 -0.21 19.92 0.54
C ASN A 513 0.06 18.42 0.55
N ASN A 514 -1.01 17.61 0.43
CA ASN A 514 -1.02 16.15 0.30
C ASN A 514 -0.10 15.65 -0.83
N ALA A 515 1.22 15.76 -0.65
CA ALA A 515 2.19 15.45 -1.67
C ALA A 515 2.34 13.94 -1.76
N LEU A 516 1.59 13.34 -2.68
CA LEU A 516 1.67 11.91 -2.93
C LEU A 516 2.72 11.61 -4.00
N LEU A 517 3.77 10.90 -3.59
CA LEU A 517 4.78 10.37 -4.48
C LEU A 517 4.76 8.85 -4.47
N THR A 518 4.82 8.27 -5.66
CA THR A 518 5.02 6.84 -5.90
C THR A 518 6.36 6.62 -6.56
N PHE A 519 6.91 5.41 -6.41
CA PHE A 519 8.10 5.02 -7.15
C PHE A 519 8.00 3.55 -7.57
N LYS A 520 8.32 3.24 -8.81
CA LYS A 520 8.22 1.88 -9.35
C LYS A 520 9.39 1.55 -10.25
N GLY A 521 9.83 0.29 -10.20
CA GLY A 521 10.82 -0.26 -11.12
C GLY A 521 11.93 -1.06 -10.44
N THR A 522 12.92 -1.42 -11.23
CA THR A 522 14.13 -2.12 -10.78
C THR A 522 15.26 -1.11 -10.64
N ALA A 523 15.89 -1.04 -9.47
CA ALA A 523 17.10 -0.26 -9.29
C ALA A 523 18.23 -0.87 -10.13
N SER A 524 18.64 -0.25 -11.25
CA SER A 524 19.68 -0.83 -12.10
C SER A 524 21.09 -0.69 -11.51
N SER A 525 21.27 0.17 -10.51
CA SER A 525 22.53 0.44 -9.81
C SER A 525 22.27 0.76 -8.35
N THR A 526 23.25 0.53 -7.49
CA THR A 526 23.17 0.98 -6.10
C THR A 526 23.18 2.51 -6.06
N GLY A 527 22.23 3.12 -5.35
CA GLY A 527 22.16 4.57 -5.23
C GLY A 527 21.06 5.02 -4.29
N TYR A 528 20.74 6.32 -4.34
CA TYR A 528 19.78 6.96 -3.45
C TYR A 528 18.65 7.67 -4.22
N LEU A 529 17.46 7.60 -3.64
CA LEU A 529 16.34 8.50 -3.89
C LEU A 529 16.29 9.53 -2.76
N TYR A 530 16.04 10.79 -3.07
CA TYR A 530 15.98 11.87 -2.08
C TYR A 530 14.63 12.58 -2.18
N PHE A 531 14.11 12.98 -1.03
CA PHE A 531 12.87 13.74 -0.91
C PHE A 531 13.03 14.82 0.16
N ASN A 532 12.61 16.05 -0.16
CA ASN A 532 12.67 17.14 0.78
C ASN A 532 11.61 18.22 0.51
N LYS A 533 10.89 18.66 1.55
CA LYS A 533 9.94 19.78 1.48
C LYS A 533 10.68 21.08 1.83
N THR A 534 10.75 21.99 0.86
CA THR A 534 11.48 23.27 0.99
C THR A 534 10.77 24.39 0.24
N ASN A 535 11.16 25.63 0.52
CA ASN A 535 10.68 26.85 -0.15
C ASN A 535 11.60 27.34 -1.29
N TYR A 536 12.61 26.54 -1.69
CA TYR A 536 13.67 26.92 -2.63
C TYR A 536 13.19 27.65 -3.91
N SER A 537 12.13 27.17 -4.57
CA SER A 537 11.46 27.91 -5.65
C SER A 537 9.94 27.91 -5.50
N GLY A 538 9.52 28.07 -4.25
CA GLY A 538 8.16 27.85 -3.74
C GLY A 538 8.10 26.62 -2.85
N THR A 539 7.00 26.47 -2.10
CA THR A 539 6.84 25.39 -1.13
C THR A 539 6.44 24.10 -1.84
N TYR A 540 7.43 23.25 -2.10
CA TYR A 540 7.24 21.97 -2.79
C TYR A 540 8.01 20.85 -2.09
N VAL A 541 7.53 19.62 -2.25
CA VAL A 541 8.30 18.40 -2.04
C VAL A 541 9.16 18.17 -3.27
N TYR A 542 10.44 18.46 -3.15
CA TYR A 542 11.41 18.16 -4.19
C TYR A 542 11.87 16.71 -4.08
N TYR A 543 12.00 16.05 -5.22
CA TYR A 543 12.56 14.71 -5.29
C TYR A 543 13.70 14.62 -6.31
N TYR A 544 14.62 13.70 -6.08
CA TYR A 544 15.73 13.40 -6.99
C TYR A 544 16.10 11.92 -6.91
N SER A 545 16.36 11.29 -8.06
CA SER A 545 16.86 9.92 -8.14
C SER A 545 18.28 9.90 -8.70
N ALA A 546 19.22 9.35 -7.92
CA ALA A 546 20.54 8.97 -8.42
C ALA A 546 20.55 7.53 -8.98
N ILE A 547 19.38 6.88 -9.07
CA ILE A 547 19.21 5.49 -9.48
C ILE A 547 18.53 5.47 -10.84
N ASN A 548 19.16 4.80 -11.80
CA ASN A 548 18.55 4.52 -13.09
C ASN A 548 17.52 3.35 -12.95
N GLY A 549 16.44 3.41 -13.74
CA GLY A 549 15.42 2.35 -13.79
C GLY A 549 14.28 2.46 -12.77
N LEU A 550 14.31 3.46 -11.88
CA LEU A 550 13.20 3.80 -11.00
C LEU A 550 12.47 5.03 -11.52
N GLU A 551 11.17 4.90 -11.72
CA GLU A 551 10.30 6.00 -12.10
C GLU A 551 9.57 6.53 -10.87
N ILE A 552 9.73 7.83 -10.57
CA ILE A 552 8.99 8.52 -9.51
C ILE A 552 7.86 9.31 -10.17
N ARG A 553 6.62 9.11 -9.72
CA ARG A 553 5.44 9.82 -10.23
C ARG A 553 4.71 10.55 -9.11
N ASP A 554 4.21 11.73 -9.43
CA ASP A 554 3.15 12.41 -8.67
C ASP A 554 1.80 11.96 -9.27
N LEU A 555 0.91 11.43 -8.45
CA LEU A 555 -0.32 10.77 -8.92
C LEU A 555 -1.61 11.50 -8.52
N ALA A 556 -1.56 12.63 -7.80
CA ALA A 556 -2.79 13.36 -7.48
C ALA A 556 -3.19 14.31 -8.62
N ALA A 557 -4.37 14.07 -9.20
CA ALA A 557 -5.00 14.99 -10.14
C ALA A 557 -5.39 16.29 -9.39
N GLY A 558 -4.48 17.27 -9.34
CA GLY A 558 -4.73 18.58 -8.75
C GLY A 558 -3.71 19.05 -7.71
N THR A 559 -2.74 18.24 -7.30
CA THR A 559 -1.63 18.70 -6.43
C THR A 559 -0.59 19.44 -7.26
N LYS A 560 -0.24 20.64 -6.82
CA LYS A 560 0.83 21.45 -7.44
C LYS A 560 2.17 21.25 -6.73
N ASP A 561 2.26 20.32 -5.79
CA ASP A 561 3.13 20.46 -4.62
C ASP A 561 4.37 19.56 -4.58
N ALA A 562 4.65 18.78 -5.63
CA ALA A 562 5.92 18.06 -5.79
C ALA A 562 6.66 18.43 -7.09
N LYS A 563 8.01 18.40 -7.06
CA LYS A 563 8.85 18.78 -8.21
C LYS A 563 10.14 17.96 -8.31
N LEU A 564 10.49 17.53 -9.52
CA LEU A 564 11.82 17.00 -9.78
C LEU A 564 12.88 18.09 -9.58
N ALA A 565 13.87 17.84 -8.73
CA ALA A 565 15.02 18.72 -8.56
C ALA A 565 15.99 18.57 -9.74
N THR A 566 16.08 19.61 -10.57
CA THR A 566 16.97 19.65 -11.75
C THR A 566 18.19 20.54 -11.56
N THR A 567 18.15 21.45 -10.59
CA THR A 567 19.22 22.41 -10.26
C THR A 567 19.21 22.71 -8.75
N GLY A 568 20.34 23.19 -8.22
CA GLY A 568 20.43 23.53 -6.79
C GLY A 568 20.39 22.31 -5.87
N LEU A 569 20.87 21.15 -6.33
CA LEU A 569 20.83 19.89 -5.57
C LEU A 569 21.42 20.05 -4.17
N ASN A 570 22.60 20.67 -4.01
CA ASN A 570 23.22 20.89 -2.71
C ASN A 570 22.46 21.88 -1.81
N THR A 571 21.52 22.65 -2.34
CA THR A 571 20.66 23.57 -1.58
C THR A 571 19.35 22.90 -1.18
N ILE A 572 18.78 22.10 -2.08
CA ILE A 572 17.54 21.35 -1.86
C ILE A 572 17.81 20.13 -0.96
N PHE A 573 18.90 19.44 -1.22
CA PHE A 573 19.43 18.31 -0.47
C PHE A 573 20.84 18.70 -0.01
N PRO A 574 20.97 19.41 1.11
CA PRO A 574 22.30 19.71 1.66
C PRO A 574 23.12 18.44 1.83
N ASP A 575 24.44 18.55 1.93
CA ASP A 575 25.36 17.42 2.14
C ASP A 575 25.22 16.86 3.58
N TRP A 576 24.01 16.43 3.98
CA TRP A 576 23.80 15.65 5.18
C TRP A 576 24.38 14.25 5.01
N MET A 577 24.45 13.75 3.78
CA MET A 577 24.87 12.40 3.46
C MET A 577 26.40 12.19 3.54
N SER A 578 27.22 13.24 3.41
CA SER A 578 28.66 13.17 3.66
C SER A 578 28.99 13.00 5.15
N ASN A 579 28.06 13.35 6.05
CA ASN A 579 28.14 13.00 7.48
C ASN A 579 27.70 11.54 7.75
N TYR A 580 26.94 10.90 6.85
CA TYR A 580 26.48 9.52 6.99
C TYR A 580 27.38 8.47 6.33
N GLN A 581 28.30 8.85 5.44
CA GLN A 581 29.34 7.92 4.97
C GLN A 581 30.26 7.41 6.09
N ASN A 582 30.12 7.97 7.31
CA ASN A 582 30.82 7.57 8.53
C ASN A 582 29.89 7.04 9.64
N ASN A 583 28.60 6.81 9.37
CA ASN A 583 27.79 5.96 10.26
C ASN A 583 28.17 4.50 9.98
N PRO A 584 28.41 3.71 11.04
CA PRO A 584 29.43 2.66 11.13
C PRO A 584 29.44 1.55 10.08
#